data_AF-A0A2X4TUE6-F1
#
_entry.id   AF-A0A2X4TUE6-F1
#
_cell.length_a   1.000
_cell.length_b   1.000
_cell.length_c   1.000
_cell.angle_alpha   90.00
_cell.angle_beta   90.00
_cell.angle_gamma   90.00
#
_symmetry.space_group_name_H-M   'P 1'
#
loop_
_entity.id
_entity.type
_entity.pdbx_description
1 polymer ?
#
loop_
_entity_poly.entity_id
_entity_poly.type
_entity_poly.pdbx_seq_one_letter_code
_entity_poly.pdbx_strand_id
1 'polypeptide(L)'
;MIDAQTLEAPTENPTIRTSRRWSPGACVWCGGTESVEEYRNEPRCATCRHHESVIEEARRFMGMYGLRPIGGTLQSDDDEEYEHRLGARDSRRVLNEIRLEHQPDPELVRKALRPRAAAVVAEGKPAAKRPSTASSATGSSRTASASAKTAAPVKTGTVDIDEIQTRALALLDQLTAIDAQLSLVADQSGLAARARRSDLEKQKATVLRTLAALEKARLSAASK
;
A
#
# COMPACT_ATOMS: atom_id res chain seq x y z
N MET A 1 -18.56 57.16 44.50
CA MET A 1 -18.12 55.76 44.63
C MET A 1 -17.68 55.30 43.25
N ILE A 2 -16.46 54.77 43.20
CA ILE A 2 -15.70 54.18 42.08
C ILE A 2 -16.45 52.85 41.72
N ASP A 3 -16.58 52.37 40.48
CA ASP A 3 -15.49 51.78 39.68
C ASP A 3 -15.77 51.66 38.18
N ALA A 4 -14.68 51.83 37.44
CA ALA A 4 -14.50 51.51 36.04
C ALA A 4 -14.28 49.99 35.87
N GLN A 5 -15.05 49.36 35.00
CA GLN A 5 -14.73 48.09 34.36
C GLN A 5 -14.98 48.29 32.87
N THR A 6 -14.04 48.87 32.12
CA THR A 6 -13.04 48.11 31.32
C THR A 6 -13.45 46.66 31.11
N LEU A 7 -14.31 46.45 30.11
CA LEU A 7 -14.44 45.18 29.42
C LEU A 7 -13.10 44.93 28.73
N GLU A 8 -12.28 44.06 29.32
CA GLU A 8 -11.09 43.51 28.67
C GLU A 8 -11.54 42.77 27.41
N ALA A 9 -11.15 43.30 26.25
CA ALA A 9 -11.25 42.57 25.00
C ALA A 9 -10.46 41.27 25.14
N PRO A 10 -10.96 40.12 24.64
CA PRO A 10 -10.15 38.93 24.56
C PRO A 10 -8.91 39.28 23.73
N THR A 11 -7.74 39.10 24.35
CA THR A 11 -6.45 39.12 23.66
C THR A 11 -6.43 37.89 22.76
N GLU A 12 -7.08 38.01 21.61
CA GLU A 12 -6.76 37.20 20.45
C GLU A 12 -5.30 37.50 20.14
N ASN A 13 -4.38 36.70 20.68
CA ASN A 13 -3.04 36.63 20.13
C ASN A 13 -3.24 36.21 18.68
N PRO A 14 -3.07 37.11 17.68
CA PRO A 14 -3.06 36.66 16.30
C PRO A 14 -1.94 35.63 16.27
N THR A 15 -2.27 34.38 15.98
CA THR A 15 -1.23 33.40 15.68
C THR A 15 -0.58 33.97 14.43
N ILE A 16 0.52 34.70 14.61
CA ILE A 16 1.24 35.35 13.53
C ILE A 16 1.66 34.18 12.66
N ARG A 17 0.88 33.92 11.60
CA ARG A 17 1.27 33.10 10.48
C ARG A 17 2.35 33.91 9.80
N THR A 18 3.53 33.92 10.42
CA THR A 18 4.77 34.29 9.76
C THR A 18 4.72 33.49 8.48
N SER A 19 4.67 34.19 7.35
CA SER A 19 4.64 33.58 6.03
C SER A 19 5.97 32.84 5.89
N ARG A 20 6.00 31.61 6.38
CA ARG A 20 7.19 30.78 6.35
C ARG A 20 7.52 30.60 4.89
N ARG A 21 8.74 30.99 4.53
CA ARG A 21 9.31 30.71 3.22
C ARG A 21 10.20 29.48 3.39
N TRP A 22 10.11 28.56 2.43
CA TRP A 22 10.99 27.41 2.39
C TRP A 22 12.47 27.85 2.27
N SER A 23 13.35 27.16 2.99
CA SER A 23 14.80 27.31 2.89
C SER A 23 15.48 25.97 2.57
N PRO A 24 16.65 25.97 1.92
CA PRO A 24 17.40 24.75 1.65
C PRO A 24 17.67 23.95 2.94
N GLY A 25 17.33 22.66 2.93
CA GLY A 25 17.44 21.79 4.11
C GLY A 25 16.21 21.81 5.04
N ALA A 26 15.21 22.65 4.78
CA ALA A 26 13.93 22.61 5.48
C ALA A 26 12.93 21.64 4.82
N CYS A 27 11.93 21.23 5.59
CA CYS A 27 10.79 20.47 5.11
C CYS A 27 10.09 21.19 3.95
N VAL A 28 9.96 20.51 2.81
CA VAL A 28 9.31 21.06 1.60
C VAL A 28 7.83 21.38 1.80
N TRP A 29 7.17 20.72 2.75
CA TRP A 29 5.73 20.89 2.98
C TRP A 29 5.38 22.09 3.87
N CYS A 30 6.02 22.21 5.04
CA CYS A 30 5.70 23.21 6.06
C CYS A 30 6.82 24.23 6.32
N GLY A 31 8.01 24.05 5.73
CA GLY A 31 9.19 24.90 5.96
C GLY A 31 9.84 24.70 7.33
N GLY A 32 9.43 23.70 8.12
CA GLY A 32 10.04 23.38 9.41
C GLY A 32 11.44 22.76 9.25
N THR A 33 12.33 23.05 10.19
CA THR A 33 13.71 22.54 10.23
C THR A 33 13.94 21.44 11.26
N GLU A 34 12.90 21.08 12.02
CA GLU A 34 12.99 20.05 13.06
C GLU A 34 13.04 18.65 12.45
N SER A 35 14.08 17.88 12.79
CA SER A 35 14.25 16.47 12.42
C SER A 35 13.95 16.21 10.93
N VAL A 36 14.52 17.05 10.06
CA VAL A 36 14.34 16.92 8.61
C VAL A 36 15.19 15.78 8.10
N GLU A 37 14.52 14.79 7.50
CA GLU A 37 15.15 13.68 6.80
C GLU A 37 14.52 13.54 5.42
N GLU A 38 15.15 12.77 4.55
CA GLU A 38 14.63 12.46 3.24
C GLU A 38 13.51 11.41 3.35
N TYR A 39 12.30 11.78 2.94
CA TYR A 39 11.14 10.90 2.88
C TYR A 39 10.55 10.97 1.47
N ARG A 40 10.46 9.82 0.78
CA ARG A 40 10.01 9.74 -0.62
C ARG A 40 10.78 10.66 -1.58
N ASN A 41 12.09 10.78 -1.39
CA ASN A 41 13.00 11.66 -2.14
C ASN A 41 12.75 13.17 -1.95
N GLU A 42 12.04 13.55 -0.89
CA GLU A 42 11.81 14.95 -0.52
C GLU A 42 12.17 15.17 0.95
N PRO A 43 12.74 16.32 1.32
CA PRO A 43 13.04 16.64 2.70
C PRO A 43 11.72 16.89 3.42
N ARG A 44 11.46 16.11 4.47
CA ARG A 44 10.28 16.21 5.31
C ARG A 44 10.70 16.20 6.78
N CYS A 45 10.09 17.08 7.57
CA CYS A 45 10.23 17.04 9.03
C CYS A 45 9.47 15.83 9.60
N ALA A 46 9.82 15.44 10.82
CA ALA A 46 9.17 14.32 11.53
C ALA A 46 7.64 14.46 11.59
N THR A 47 7.12 15.67 11.84
CA THR A 47 5.67 15.94 11.93
C THR A 47 4.96 15.68 10.60
N CYS A 48 5.47 16.22 9.49
CA CYS A 48 4.86 15.99 8.18
C CYS A 48 4.93 14.51 7.79
N ARG A 49 6.06 13.84 8.06
CA ARG A 49 6.21 12.40 7.81
C ARG A 49 5.19 11.58 8.58
N HIS A 50 4.97 11.88 9.85
CA HIS A 50 4.01 11.17 10.68
C HIS A 50 2.58 11.26 10.12
N HIS A 51 2.13 12.46 9.75
CA HIS A 51 0.79 12.60 9.15
C HIS A 51 0.70 11.96 7.76
N GLU A 52 1.75 12.06 6.94
CA GLU A 52 1.81 11.38 5.64
C GLU A 52 1.77 9.85 5.80
N SER A 53 2.46 9.29 6.81
CA SER A 53 2.45 7.85 7.08
C SER A 53 1.09 7.37 7.56
N VAL A 54 0.40 8.13 8.42
CA VAL A 54 -0.98 7.81 8.84
C VAL A 54 -1.94 7.77 7.64
N ILE A 55 -1.82 8.74 6.72
CA ILE A 55 -2.64 8.76 5.50
C ILE A 55 -2.32 7.57 4.60
N GLU A 56 -1.04 7.21 4.45
CA GLU A 56 -0.61 6.07 3.65
C GLU A 56 -1.08 4.74 4.24
N GLU A 57 -0.92 4.55 5.55
CA GLU A 57 -1.37 3.38 6.27
C GLU A 57 -2.87 3.16 6.09
N ALA A 58 -3.66 4.21 6.28
CA ALA A 58 -5.09 4.14 6.01
C ALA A 58 -5.37 3.78 4.53
N ARG A 59 -4.59 4.28 3.56
CA ARG A 59 -4.83 3.96 2.12
C ARG A 59 -4.53 2.49 1.86
N ARG A 60 -3.47 1.98 2.48
CA ARG A 60 -3.10 0.57 2.43
C ARG A 60 -4.20 -0.30 3.03
N PHE A 61 -4.73 0.07 4.20
CA PHE A 61 -5.84 -0.62 4.83
C PHE A 61 -7.07 -0.70 3.91
N MET A 62 -7.51 0.44 3.37
CA MET A 62 -8.65 0.45 2.43
C MET A 62 -8.40 -0.42 1.21
N GLY A 63 -7.18 -0.36 0.64
CA GLY A 63 -6.79 -1.17 -0.51
C GLY A 63 -6.75 -2.67 -0.22
N MET A 64 -6.26 -3.08 0.95
CA MET A 64 -6.20 -4.50 1.35
C MET A 64 -7.59 -5.13 1.46
N TYR A 65 -8.57 -4.38 1.97
CA TYR A 65 -9.94 -4.86 2.15
C TYR A 65 -10.88 -4.50 0.99
N GLY A 66 -10.37 -3.90 -0.10
CA GLY A 66 -11.19 -3.50 -1.24
C GLY A 66 -12.25 -2.45 -0.91
N LEU A 67 -12.02 -1.66 0.15
CA LEU A 67 -12.94 -0.67 0.66
C LEU A 67 -12.92 0.61 -0.18
N ARG A 68 -13.93 1.46 0.02
CA ARG A 68 -14.00 2.77 -0.64
C ARG A 68 -12.79 3.62 -0.27
N PRO A 69 -12.14 4.30 -1.24
CA PRO A 69 -11.02 5.20 -0.97
C PRO A 69 -11.30 6.29 0.07
N ILE A 70 -10.24 6.74 0.74
CA ILE A 70 -10.30 7.76 1.79
C ILE A 70 -10.55 9.15 1.19
N GLY A 71 -11.58 9.83 1.67
CA GLY A 71 -11.96 11.18 1.23
C GLY A 71 -13.46 11.33 0.93
N GLY A 72 -14.22 10.23 1.00
CA GLY A 72 -15.68 10.27 1.06
C GLY A 72 -16.19 10.44 2.50
N THR A 73 -17.20 9.65 2.87
CA THR A 73 -17.81 9.63 4.20
C THR A 73 -16.91 9.00 5.27
N LEU A 74 -17.10 9.40 6.53
CA LEU A 74 -16.59 8.70 7.71
C LEU A 74 -17.45 7.50 8.12
N GLN A 75 -18.62 7.33 7.49
CA GLN A 75 -19.49 6.19 7.77
C GLN A 75 -18.78 4.88 7.42
N SER A 76 -18.74 3.98 8.41
CA SER A 76 -18.28 2.60 8.31
C SER A 76 -19.09 1.76 9.30
N ASP A 77 -19.28 0.48 8.97
CA ASP A 77 -19.91 -0.54 9.82
C ASP A 77 -18.85 -1.32 10.66
N ASP A 78 -17.60 -0.87 10.65
CA ASP A 78 -16.45 -1.50 11.29
C ASP A 78 -15.58 -0.44 12.00
N ASP A 79 -15.29 -0.67 13.29
CA ASP A 79 -14.59 0.32 14.11
C ASP A 79 -13.14 0.57 13.64
N GLU A 80 -12.45 -0.48 13.18
CA GLU A 80 -11.07 -0.37 12.67
C GLU A 80 -11.02 0.45 11.37
N GLU A 81 -11.98 0.25 10.46
CA GLU A 81 -12.14 1.11 9.29
C GLU A 81 -12.43 2.56 9.68
N TYR A 82 -13.32 2.78 10.67
CA TYR A 82 -13.65 4.12 11.15
C TYR A 82 -12.41 4.86 11.67
N GLU A 83 -11.58 4.20 12.47
CA GLU A 83 -10.33 4.77 12.99
C GLU A 83 -9.37 5.19 11.88
N HIS A 84 -9.17 4.34 10.86
CA HIS A 84 -8.33 4.70 9.72
C HIS A 84 -8.89 5.88 8.91
N ARG A 85 -10.22 5.95 8.73
CA ARG A 85 -10.87 7.10 8.04
C ARG A 85 -10.69 8.39 8.84
N LEU A 86 -10.89 8.32 10.16
CA LEU A 86 -10.76 9.45 11.08
C LEU A 86 -9.32 9.96 11.13
N GLY A 87 -8.35 9.08 11.38
CA GLY A 87 -6.93 9.42 11.46
C GLY A 87 -6.39 10.03 10.18
N ALA A 88 -6.81 9.52 9.01
CA ALA A 88 -6.44 10.10 7.73
C ALA A 88 -7.08 11.48 7.48
N ARG A 89 -8.34 11.70 7.90
CA ARG A 89 -9.00 13.01 7.81
C ARG A 89 -8.27 14.03 8.66
N ASP A 90 -7.99 13.69 9.92
CA ASP A 90 -7.38 14.60 10.88
C ASP A 90 -5.93 14.91 10.48
N SER A 91 -5.19 13.91 10.00
CA SER A 91 -3.84 14.11 9.45
C SER A 91 -3.83 15.01 8.21
N ARG A 92 -4.81 14.87 7.30
CA ARG A 92 -4.97 15.77 6.15
C ARG A 92 -5.27 17.20 6.59
N ARG A 93 -6.12 17.37 7.60
CA ARG A 93 -6.45 18.68 8.17
C ARG A 93 -5.19 19.36 8.69
N VAL A 94 -4.42 18.66 9.53
CA VAL A 94 -3.17 19.20 10.10
C VAL A 94 -2.17 19.53 9.00
N LEU A 95 -1.96 18.64 8.02
CA LEU A 95 -1.06 18.91 6.89
C LEU A 95 -1.51 20.15 6.09
N ASN A 96 -2.80 20.35 5.87
CA ASN A 96 -3.31 21.54 5.18
C ASN A 96 -3.15 22.82 6.00
N GLU A 97 -3.29 22.74 7.33
CA GLU A 97 -3.12 23.89 8.23
C GLU A 97 -1.67 24.38 8.29
N ILE A 98 -0.70 23.46 8.27
CA ILE A 98 0.74 23.79 8.34
C ILE A 98 1.40 23.96 6.97
N ARG A 99 0.63 23.80 5.88
CA ARG A 99 1.15 23.86 4.52
C ARG A 99 1.69 25.25 4.21
N LEU A 100 2.87 25.29 3.58
CA LEU A 100 3.40 26.52 3.00
C LEU A 100 2.43 27.10 1.97
N GLU A 101 2.21 28.41 2.04
CA GLU A 101 1.36 29.12 1.07
C GLU A 101 1.91 29.02 -0.35
N HIS A 102 3.23 29.12 -0.48
CA HIS A 102 3.96 28.95 -1.73
C HIS A 102 4.92 27.76 -1.59
N GLN A 103 4.64 26.68 -2.32
CA GLN A 103 5.51 25.51 -2.39
C GLN A 103 6.84 25.86 -3.10
N PRO A 104 7.97 25.31 -2.64
CA PRO A 104 9.25 25.51 -3.32
C PRO A 104 9.27 24.83 -4.69
N ASP A 105 10.03 25.40 -5.63
CA ASP A 105 10.25 24.79 -6.95
C ASP A 105 11.01 23.45 -6.81
N PRO A 106 10.53 22.35 -7.40
CA PRO A 106 11.19 21.05 -7.36
C PRO A 106 12.65 21.06 -7.86
N GLU A 107 13.03 21.96 -8.77
CA GLU A 107 14.44 22.10 -9.18
C GLU A 107 15.31 22.66 -8.05
N LEU A 108 14.80 23.62 -7.28
CA LEU A 108 15.51 24.20 -6.13
C LEU A 108 15.67 23.17 -5.02
N VAL A 109 14.65 22.36 -4.80
CA VAL A 109 14.70 21.23 -3.86
C VAL A 109 15.78 20.25 -4.32
N ARG A 110 15.72 19.75 -5.56
CA ARG A 110 16.73 18.82 -6.09
C ARG A 110 18.15 19.37 -6.03
N LYS A 111 18.36 20.66 -6.30
CA LYS A 111 19.68 21.31 -6.17
C LYS A 111 20.16 21.32 -4.72
N ALA A 112 19.26 21.54 -3.75
CA ALA A 112 19.59 21.53 -2.33
C ALA A 112 19.90 20.14 -1.77
N LEU A 113 19.35 19.06 -2.35
CA LEU A 113 19.63 17.68 -1.93
C LEU A 113 20.96 17.13 -2.49
N ARG A 114 21.54 17.76 -3.52
CA ARG A 114 22.80 17.27 -4.10
C ARG A 114 23.91 17.31 -3.04
N PRO A 115 24.64 16.20 -2.81
CA PRO A 115 25.75 16.20 -1.87
C PRO A 115 26.79 17.23 -2.31
N ARG A 116 27.08 18.18 -1.42
CA ARG A 116 28.00 19.32 -1.62
C ARG A 116 29.42 18.94 -2.07
N ALA A 117 29.80 17.66 -2.02
CA ALA A 117 31.08 17.15 -2.52
C ALA A 117 31.27 17.34 -4.05
N ALA A 118 30.20 17.51 -4.83
CA ALA A 118 30.30 17.76 -6.27
C ALA A 118 30.44 19.27 -6.64
N ALA A 119 30.27 20.18 -5.68
CA ALA A 119 30.33 21.63 -5.96
C ALA A 119 31.77 22.16 -6.07
N VAL A 120 32.77 21.43 -5.59
CA VAL A 120 34.18 21.86 -5.60
C VAL A 120 34.93 21.49 -6.89
N VAL A 121 34.30 20.77 -7.83
CA VAL A 121 34.92 20.36 -9.11
C VAL A 121 34.47 21.23 -10.30
N ALA A 122 33.55 22.18 -10.09
CA ALA A 122 32.96 22.97 -11.18
C ALA A 122 33.57 24.38 -11.38
N GLU A 123 34.52 24.81 -10.56
CA GLU A 123 35.26 26.08 -10.77
C GLU A 123 36.72 25.78 -11.18
N GLY A 124 36.93 25.45 -12.45
CA GLY A 124 38.23 25.02 -12.94
C GLY A 124 38.44 24.94 -14.46
N LYS A 125 37.73 25.74 -15.29
CA LYS A 125 38.08 26.12 -16.69
C LYS A 125 38.34 24.96 -17.71
N PRO A 126 38.56 25.22 -19.03
CA PRO A 126 37.62 24.75 -20.07
C PRO A 126 38.16 23.66 -21.03
N ALA A 127 37.19 23.04 -21.72
CA ALA A 127 37.20 22.45 -23.07
C ALA A 127 38.49 21.75 -23.57
N ALA A 128 38.42 20.42 -23.69
CA ALA A 128 39.16 19.68 -24.72
C ALA A 128 38.26 18.62 -25.37
N LYS A 129 38.34 18.56 -26.70
CA LYS A 129 37.53 17.76 -27.61
C LYS A 129 37.81 16.26 -27.48
N ARG A 130 36.72 15.50 -27.64
CA ARG A 130 36.54 14.14 -28.18
C ARG A 130 37.72 13.57 -29.03
N PRO A 131 37.92 12.23 -29.06
CA PRO A 131 37.08 11.41 -29.93
C PRO A 131 36.57 10.09 -29.37
N SER A 132 35.56 9.62 -30.10
CA SER A 132 34.80 8.39 -30.05
C SER A 132 35.63 7.11 -30.17
N THR A 133 35.26 6.11 -29.37
CA THR A 133 35.36 4.69 -29.75
C THR A 133 34.10 3.96 -29.30
N ALA A 134 33.44 3.37 -30.27
CA ALA A 134 32.37 2.41 -30.11
C ALA A 134 32.84 1.18 -29.33
N SER A 135 31.95 0.57 -28.55
CA SER A 135 31.61 -0.85 -28.69
C SER A 135 30.62 -1.31 -27.61
N SER A 136 29.61 -2.04 -28.09
CA SER A 136 28.98 -3.20 -27.45
C SER A 136 28.02 -2.95 -26.29
N ALA A 137 26.76 -2.75 -26.71
CA ALA A 137 25.59 -3.21 -25.97
C ALA A 137 25.77 -4.69 -25.59
N THR A 138 25.73 -4.97 -24.29
CA THR A 138 25.46 -6.32 -23.79
C THR A 138 24.22 -6.22 -22.92
N GLY A 139 23.07 -6.51 -23.52
CA GLY A 139 21.84 -6.77 -22.79
C GLY A 139 22.05 -8.03 -21.96
N SER A 140 22.07 -7.90 -20.64
CA SER A 140 22.07 -9.04 -19.75
C SER A 140 20.62 -9.37 -19.40
N SER A 141 20.22 -10.49 -19.99
CA SER A 141 18.98 -11.20 -19.94
C SER A 141 18.51 -11.48 -18.52
N ARG A 142 17.22 -11.25 -18.30
CA ARG A 142 16.43 -11.76 -17.19
C ARG A 142 16.52 -13.29 -17.16
N THR A 143 17.12 -13.85 -16.13
CA THR A 143 16.98 -15.26 -15.78
C THR A 143 15.57 -15.50 -15.23
N ALA A 144 14.65 -15.84 -16.13
CA ALA A 144 13.37 -16.43 -15.78
C ALA A 144 13.61 -17.86 -15.28
N SER A 145 13.43 -18.07 -13.98
CA SER A 145 13.40 -19.40 -13.39
C SER A 145 12.06 -20.06 -13.72
N ALA A 146 11.97 -20.59 -14.94
CA ALA A 146 10.87 -21.45 -15.37
C ALA A 146 11.32 -22.90 -15.25
N SER A 147 11.16 -23.49 -14.07
CA SER A 147 11.11 -24.96 -13.94
C SER A 147 9.78 -25.44 -14.52
N ALA A 148 9.69 -25.44 -15.85
CA ALA A 148 8.70 -26.23 -16.57
C ALA A 148 9.17 -27.68 -16.49
N LYS A 149 8.71 -28.39 -15.45
CA LYS A 149 8.73 -29.85 -15.49
C LYS A 149 7.88 -30.26 -16.69
N THR A 150 8.56 -30.80 -17.70
CA THR A 150 7.97 -31.45 -18.86
C THR A 150 7.03 -32.54 -18.34
N ALA A 151 5.73 -32.23 -18.30
CA ALA A 151 4.71 -33.24 -18.14
C ALA A 151 4.79 -34.12 -19.40
N ALA A 152 5.26 -35.34 -19.22
CA ALA A 152 5.13 -36.39 -20.23
C ALA A 152 3.67 -36.43 -20.71
N PRO A 153 3.41 -36.79 -21.98
CA PRO A 153 2.05 -36.97 -22.45
C PRO A 153 1.39 -38.02 -21.55
N VAL A 154 0.44 -37.59 -20.72
CA VAL A 154 -0.42 -38.49 -19.97
C VAL A 154 -1.09 -39.33 -21.04
N LYS A 155 -0.69 -40.60 -21.13
CA LYS A 155 -1.41 -41.58 -21.92
C LYS A 155 -2.86 -41.44 -21.50
N THR A 156 -3.74 -41.13 -22.43
CA THR A 156 -5.20 -41.28 -22.27
C THR A 156 -5.52 -42.77 -22.24
N GLY A 157 -4.91 -43.48 -21.29
CA GLY A 157 -5.26 -44.83 -20.91
C GLY A 157 -6.31 -44.71 -19.82
N THR A 158 -7.44 -45.37 -20.05
CA THR A 158 -8.45 -45.77 -19.05
C THR A 158 -8.50 -44.90 -17.80
N VAL A 159 -9.53 -44.06 -17.70
CA VAL A 159 -9.87 -43.34 -16.48
C VAL A 159 -9.91 -44.34 -15.31
N ASP A 160 -8.94 -44.26 -14.41
CA ASP A 160 -8.84 -45.14 -13.25
C ASP A 160 -9.89 -44.72 -12.22
N ILE A 161 -10.89 -45.57 -12.03
CA ILE A 161 -12.01 -45.32 -11.12
C ILE A 161 -11.52 -45.27 -9.67
N ASP A 162 -10.49 -46.05 -9.31
CA ASP A 162 -9.93 -46.08 -7.96
C ASP A 162 -9.15 -44.79 -7.65
N GLU A 163 -8.43 -44.24 -8.64
CA GLU A 163 -7.77 -42.94 -8.53
C GLU A 163 -8.81 -41.81 -8.38
N ILE A 164 -9.89 -41.84 -9.17
CA ILE A 164 -11.00 -40.88 -9.03
C ILE A 164 -11.61 -40.96 -7.62
N GLN A 165 -11.86 -42.16 -7.12
CA GLN A 165 -12.46 -42.36 -5.80
C GLN A 165 -11.53 -41.85 -4.68
N THR A 166 -10.24 -42.19 -4.75
CA THR A 166 -9.24 -41.72 -3.78
C THR A 166 -9.18 -40.19 -3.74
N ARG A 167 -9.18 -39.55 -4.92
CA ARG A 167 -9.17 -38.09 -5.02
C ARG A 167 -10.47 -37.45 -4.53
N ALA A 168 -11.61 -38.09 -4.77
CA ALA A 168 -12.90 -37.62 -4.27
C ALA A 168 -12.96 -37.67 -2.74
N LEU A 169 -12.47 -38.76 -2.11
CA LEU A 169 -12.39 -38.87 -0.66
C LEU A 169 -11.49 -37.78 -0.05
N ALA A 170 -10.30 -37.55 -0.63
CA ALA A 170 -9.41 -36.49 -0.16
C ALA A 170 -10.03 -35.08 -0.26
N LEU A 171 -10.82 -34.81 -1.31
CA LEU A 171 -11.54 -33.54 -1.47
C LEU A 171 -12.71 -33.41 -0.48
N LEU A 172 -13.37 -34.51 -0.12
CA LEU A 172 -14.40 -34.51 0.93
C LEU A 172 -13.78 -34.24 2.30
N ASP A 173 -12.63 -34.84 2.62
CA ASP A 173 -11.90 -34.53 3.85
C ASP A 173 -11.49 -33.04 3.87
N GLN A 174 -10.98 -32.52 2.76
CA GLN A 174 -10.68 -31.09 2.62
C GLN A 174 -11.92 -30.21 2.81
N LEU A 175 -13.08 -30.62 2.30
CA LEU A 175 -14.35 -29.91 2.47
C LEU A 175 -14.77 -29.85 3.94
N THR A 176 -14.65 -30.95 4.68
CA THR A 176 -14.95 -30.98 6.12
C THR A 176 -14.01 -30.08 6.92
N ALA A 177 -12.72 -30.02 6.54
CA ALA A 177 -11.76 -29.11 7.17
C ALA A 177 -12.11 -27.63 6.91
N ILE A 178 -12.53 -27.28 5.69
CA ILE A 178 -12.99 -25.93 5.35
C ILE A 178 -14.26 -25.57 6.14
N ASP A 179 -15.23 -26.48 6.26
CA ASP A 179 -16.45 -26.25 7.02
C ASP A 179 -16.17 -26.07 8.53
N ALA A 180 -15.23 -26.83 9.08
CA ALA A 180 -14.75 -26.63 10.44
C ALA A 180 -14.12 -25.24 10.60
N GLN A 181 -13.26 -24.80 9.66
CA GLN A 181 -12.69 -23.45 9.70
C GLN A 181 -13.75 -22.36 9.56
N LEU A 182 -14.75 -22.53 8.70
CA LEU A 182 -15.87 -21.58 8.57
C LEU A 182 -16.64 -21.45 9.88
N SER A 183 -16.87 -22.56 10.60
CA SER A 183 -17.52 -22.52 11.91
C SER A 183 -16.74 -21.71 12.95
N LEU A 184 -15.39 -21.82 12.94
CA LEU A 184 -14.53 -21.08 13.86
C LEU A 184 -14.45 -19.57 13.57
N VAL A 185 -14.66 -19.17 12.31
CA VAL A 185 -14.64 -17.76 11.90
C VAL A 185 -16.06 -17.14 11.91
N ALA A 186 -17.11 -17.95 12.11
CA ALA A 186 -18.50 -17.46 12.14
C ALA A 186 -18.73 -16.44 13.26
N ASP A 187 -18.13 -16.67 14.43
CA ASP A 187 -18.27 -15.82 15.61
C ASP A 187 -17.30 -14.62 15.61
N GLN A 188 -16.34 -14.59 14.68
CA GLN A 188 -15.37 -13.50 14.57
C GLN A 188 -15.98 -12.33 13.80
N SER A 189 -16.04 -11.17 14.46
CA SER A 189 -16.34 -9.88 13.85
C SER A 189 -15.08 -9.24 13.25
N GLY A 190 -15.27 -8.23 12.40
CA GLY A 190 -14.16 -7.48 11.79
C GLY A 190 -13.90 -7.78 10.32
N LEU A 191 -13.27 -6.83 9.64
CA LEU A 191 -12.90 -6.93 8.22
C LEU A 191 -11.99 -8.12 7.91
N ALA A 192 -11.01 -8.40 8.77
CA ALA A 192 -10.13 -9.56 8.64
C ALA A 192 -10.90 -10.88 8.67
N ALA A 193 -11.85 -11.02 9.60
CA ALA A 193 -12.69 -12.20 9.72
C ALA A 193 -13.64 -12.36 8.51
N ARG A 194 -14.24 -11.25 8.03
CA ARG A 194 -15.06 -11.24 6.80
C ARG A 194 -14.26 -11.66 5.57
N ALA A 195 -13.06 -11.11 5.40
CA ALA A 195 -12.17 -11.47 4.30
C ALA A 195 -11.81 -12.96 4.32
N ARG A 196 -11.42 -13.50 5.48
CA ARG A 196 -11.12 -14.92 5.68
C ARG A 196 -12.33 -15.81 5.37
N ARG A 197 -13.53 -15.47 5.86
CA ARG A 197 -14.77 -16.21 5.52
C ARG A 197 -15.02 -16.23 4.02
N SER A 198 -14.91 -15.08 3.36
CA SER A 198 -15.11 -15.00 1.91
C SER A 198 -14.12 -15.86 1.11
N ASP A 199 -12.88 -16.00 1.60
CA ASP A 199 -11.87 -16.84 0.95
C ASP A 199 -12.17 -18.34 1.17
N LEU A 200 -12.51 -18.73 2.39
CA LEU A 200 -12.95 -20.09 2.71
C LEU A 200 -14.19 -20.51 1.90
N GLU A 201 -15.16 -19.61 1.71
CA GLU A 201 -16.33 -19.84 0.85
C GLU A 201 -15.94 -20.06 -0.62
N LYS A 202 -14.98 -19.28 -1.15
CA LYS A 202 -14.45 -19.47 -2.51
C LYS A 202 -13.71 -20.81 -2.65
N GLN A 203 -12.95 -21.20 -1.63
CA GLN A 203 -12.27 -22.49 -1.59
C GLN A 203 -13.30 -23.63 -1.58
N LYS A 204 -14.32 -23.56 -0.71
CA LYS A 204 -15.45 -24.49 -0.67
C LYS A 204 -16.14 -24.63 -2.04
N ALA A 205 -16.47 -23.50 -2.68
CA ALA A 205 -17.10 -23.50 -4.00
C ALA A 205 -16.19 -24.10 -5.10
N THR A 206 -14.87 -23.97 -4.95
CA THR A 206 -13.90 -24.59 -5.86
C THR A 206 -13.83 -26.11 -5.65
N VAL A 207 -13.76 -26.56 -4.40
CA VAL A 207 -13.79 -28.00 -4.05
C VAL A 207 -15.07 -28.65 -4.55
N LEU A 208 -16.25 -28.06 -4.30
CA LEU A 208 -17.52 -28.58 -4.80
C LEU A 208 -17.57 -28.67 -6.33
N ARG A 209 -17.04 -27.67 -7.05
CA ARG A 209 -16.92 -27.73 -8.52
C ARG A 209 -16.00 -28.86 -8.98
N THR A 210 -14.89 -29.09 -8.28
CA THR A 210 -13.98 -30.19 -8.61
C THR A 210 -14.60 -31.56 -8.31
N LEU A 211 -15.35 -31.70 -7.22
CA LEU A 211 -16.10 -32.91 -6.90
C LEU A 211 -17.15 -33.22 -7.97
N ALA A 212 -17.92 -32.22 -8.41
CA ALA A 212 -18.88 -32.39 -9.51
C ALA A 212 -18.21 -32.81 -10.84
N ALA A 213 -17.01 -32.28 -11.13
CA ALA A 213 -16.24 -32.68 -12.30
C ALA A 213 -15.73 -34.13 -12.19
N LEU A 214 -15.29 -34.56 -11.01
CA LEU A 214 -14.87 -35.95 -10.75
C LEU A 214 -16.05 -36.93 -10.81
N GLU A 215 -17.22 -36.55 -10.30
CA GLU A 215 -18.44 -37.35 -10.43
C GLU A 215 -18.82 -37.55 -11.90
N LYS A 216 -18.79 -36.47 -12.69
CA LYS A 216 -19.03 -36.55 -14.14
C LYS A 216 -18.02 -37.46 -14.84
N ALA A 217 -16.73 -37.36 -14.47
CA ALA A 217 -15.68 -38.25 -14.98
C ALA A 217 -15.97 -39.72 -14.63
N ARG A 218 -16.35 -39.99 -13.37
CA ARG A 218 -16.74 -41.34 -12.90
C ARG A 218 -17.90 -41.92 -13.70
N LEU A 219 -18.97 -41.13 -13.92
CA LEU A 219 -20.13 -41.57 -14.70
C LEU A 219 -19.75 -41.88 -16.15
N SER A 220 -18.93 -41.02 -16.78
CA SER A 220 -18.43 -41.27 -18.14
C SER A 220 -17.49 -42.47 -18.26
N ALA A 221 -16.77 -42.81 -17.18
CA ALA A 221 -15.92 -44.00 -17.12
C ALA A 221 -16.74 -45.28 -16.88
N ALA A 222 -17.80 -45.20 -16.08
CA ALA A 222 -18.71 -46.31 -15.79
C ALA A 222 -19.70 -46.63 -16.93
N SER A 223 -19.90 -45.71 -17.87
CA SER A 223 -20.76 -45.89 -19.05
C SER A 223 -20.03 -46.48 -20.27
N LYS A 224 -18.73 -46.76 -20.16
CA LYS A 224 -17.92 -47.44 -21.19
C LYS A 224 -17.76 -48.91 -20.86
#